data_AF-A0A955UC04-F1
#
_entry.id   AF-A0A955UC04-F1
#
_cell.length_a   1.000
_cell.length_b   1.000
_cell.length_c   1.000
_cell.angle_alpha   90.00
_cell.angle_beta   90.00
_cell.angle_gamma   90.00
#
_symmetry.space_group_name_H-M   'P 1'
#
loop_
_entity.id
_entity.type
_entity.pdbx_description
1 polymer ?
#
loop_
_entity_poly.entity_id
_entity_poly.type
_entity_poly.pdbx_seq_one_letter_code
_entity_poly.pdbx_strand_id
1 'polypeptide(L)'
;MNDNLWHQLNAVLGSLTVTVGLWLLVGALPMPMGVALATGFAILLAWKSPSIGSIWATSTLLLGVESLAWPIMQMADLQKLGPEPPLEELERIFTAVLFGLFSGVFWMTFAYGIFKRTRGTDSPTAPSTTIPKTKNQKKQARRKSG
;
A
#
# COMPACT_ATOMS: atom_id res chain seq x y z
N MET A 1 -3.99 23.45 -15.30
CA MET A 1 -4.31 23.68 -13.87
C MET A 1 -4.68 22.31 -13.30
N ASN A 2 -3.97 21.82 -12.28
CA ASN A 2 -4.40 20.79 -11.29
C ASN A 2 -3.52 19.53 -11.07
N ASP A 3 -2.37 19.35 -11.73
CA ASP A 3 -1.52 18.16 -11.43
C ASP A 3 -1.09 18.13 -9.95
N ASN A 4 -0.72 19.28 -9.39
CA ASN A 4 -0.41 19.43 -7.96
C ASN A 4 -1.60 19.10 -7.03
N LEU A 5 -2.83 19.41 -7.45
CA LEU A 5 -4.03 19.14 -6.65
C LEU A 5 -4.32 17.64 -6.60
N TRP A 6 -4.15 16.93 -7.73
CA TRP A 6 -4.26 15.48 -7.77
C TRP A 6 -3.20 14.78 -6.91
N HIS A 7 -1.97 15.30 -6.90
CA HIS A 7 -0.93 14.80 -6.00
C HIS A 7 -1.28 14.99 -4.53
N GLN A 8 -1.71 16.20 -4.13
CA GLN A 8 -2.08 16.50 -2.75
C GLN A 8 -3.28 15.66 -2.29
N LEU A 9 -4.29 15.49 -3.14
CA LEU A 9 -5.46 14.68 -2.83
C LEU A 9 -5.06 13.21 -2.57
N ASN A 10 -4.20 12.64 -3.43
CA ASN A 10 -3.69 11.28 -3.22
C ASN A 10 -2.82 11.16 -1.95
N ALA A 11 -2.04 12.18 -1.60
CA ALA A 11 -1.28 12.20 -0.35
C ALA A 11 -2.20 12.16 0.87
N VAL A 12 -3.28 12.95 0.86
CA VAL A 12 -4.29 12.98 1.93
C VAL A 12 -5.03 11.64 2.03
N LEU A 13 -5.43 11.05 0.90
CA LEU A 13 -6.04 9.72 0.89
C LEU A 13 -5.09 8.65 1.43
N GLY A 14 -3.84 8.65 0.98
CA GLY A 14 -2.82 7.73 1.46
C GLY A 14 -2.55 7.87 2.96
N SER A 15 -2.51 9.10 3.49
CA SER A 15 -2.36 9.33 4.93
C SER A 15 -3.59 8.92 5.73
N LEU A 16 -4.79 9.13 5.18
CA LEU A 16 -6.05 8.72 5.82
C LEU A 16 -6.07 7.20 5.95
N THR A 17 -5.70 6.47 4.89
CA THR A 17 -5.64 5.01 4.87
C THR A 17 -4.72 4.46 5.96
N VAL A 18 -3.50 5.02 6.10
CA VAL A 18 -2.55 4.63 7.17
C VAL A 18 -3.10 5.00 8.55
N THR A 19 -3.65 6.19 8.70
CA THR A 19 -4.16 6.62 10.01
C THR A 19 -5.35 5.78 10.47
N VAL A 20 -6.25 5.42 9.57
CA VAL A 20 -7.37 4.53 9.88
C VAL A 20 -6.86 3.14 10.25
N GLY A 21 -5.85 2.61 9.55
CA GLY A 21 -5.19 1.35 9.91
C GLY A 21 -4.60 1.38 11.33
N LEU A 22 -3.84 2.42 11.64
CA LEU A 22 -3.27 2.64 12.96
C LEU A 22 -4.34 2.85 14.05
N TRP A 23 -5.43 3.54 13.73
CA TRP A 23 -6.55 3.73 14.62
C TRP A 23 -7.19 2.40 15.03
N LEU A 24 -7.43 1.53 14.04
CA LEU A 24 -7.97 0.19 14.28
C LEU A 24 -7.00 -0.67 15.10
N LEU A 25 -5.69 -0.51 14.87
CA LEU A 25 -4.64 -1.24 15.60
C LEU A 25 -4.59 -0.87 17.08
N VAL A 26 -4.52 0.42 17.41
CA VAL A 26 -4.30 0.89 18.79
C VAL A 26 -5.58 0.84 19.63
N GLY A 27 -6.75 0.80 18.98
CA GLY A 27 -8.04 0.87 19.65
C GLY A 27 -8.34 2.30 20.12
N ALA A 28 -9.40 2.90 19.58
CA ALA A 28 -9.94 4.21 19.95
C ALA A 28 -8.89 5.27 20.38
N LEU A 29 -8.00 5.64 19.45
CA LEU A 29 -7.10 6.78 19.66
C LEU A 29 -7.93 8.05 19.91
N PRO A 30 -7.51 8.95 20.83
CA PRO A 30 -8.16 10.24 20.96
C PRO A 30 -8.09 11.01 19.63
N MET A 31 -9.24 11.53 19.18
CA MET A 31 -9.39 12.29 17.93
C MET A 31 -8.25 13.28 17.61
N PRO A 32 -7.77 14.13 18.54
CA PRO A 32 -6.68 15.06 18.22
C PRO A 32 -5.37 14.34 17.85
N MET A 33 -5.09 13.19 18.46
CA MET A 33 -3.88 12.40 18.17
C MET A 33 -3.99 11.71 16.82
N GLY A 34 -5.17 11.19 16.46
CA GLY A 34 -5.43 10.66 15.13
C GLY A 34 -5.27 11.72 14.03
N VAL A 35 -5.80 12.93 14.25
CA VAL A 35 -5.64 14.05 13.31
C VAL A 35 -4.18 14.48 13.19
N ALA A 36 -3.43 14.53 14.30
CA ALA A 36 -2.00 14.84 14.28
C ALA A 36 -1.20 13.80 13.47
N LEU A 37 -1.50 12.51 13.64
CA LEU A 37 -0.85 11.42 12.90
C LEU A 37 -1.20 11.48 11.40
N ALA A 38 -2.47 11.69 11.04
CA ALA A 38 -2.89 11.87 9.66
C ALA A 38 -2.16 13.03 8.99
N THR A 39 -2.08 14.17 9.68
CA THR A 39 -1.41 15.36 9.17
C THR A 39 0.10 15.10 9.01
N GLY A 40 0.72 14.44 9.99
CA GLY A 40 2.14 14.06 9.94
C GLY A 40 2.45 13.14 8.78
N PHE A 41 1.66 12.08 8.57
CA PHE A 41 1.80 11.17 7.43
C PHE A 41 1.53 11.87 6.10
N ALA A 42 0.54 12.76 6.03
CA ALA A 42 0.24 13.54 4.82
C ALA A 42 1.43 14.42 4.41
N ILE A 43 2.04 15.12 5.38
CA ILE A 43 3.22 15.97 5.16
C ILE A 43 4.42 15.11 4.75
N LEU A 44 4.66 13.99 5.43
CA LEU A 44 5.75 13.06 5.10
C LEU A 44 5.61 12.48 3.69
N LEU A 45 4.41 12.04 3.32
CA LEU A 45 4.12 11.49 1.99
C LEU A 45 4.26 12.58 0.92
N ALA A 46 3.72 13.77 1.16
CA ALA A 46 3.85 14.90 0.24
C ALA A 46 5.31 15.35 0.05
N TRP A 47 6.14 15.25 1.09
CA TRP A 47 7.53 15.68 1.03
C TRP A 47 8.46 14.60 0.44
N LYS A 48 8.20 13.33 0.71
CA LYS A 48 9.08 12.21 0.35
C LYS A 48 8.72 11.56 -0.99
N SER A 49 7.47 11.65 -1.45
CA SER A 49 6.98 10.91 -2.61
C SER A 49 6.84 11.80 -3.86
N PRO A 50 7.75 11.68 -4.85
CA PRO A 50 7.71 12.49 -6.07
C PRO A 50 6.61 12.06 -7.05
N SER A 51 5.94 10.92 -6.84
CA SER A 51 4.91 10.39 -7.73
C SER A 51 3.73 9.76 -6.96
N ILE A 52 2.56 9.75 -7.60
CA ILE A 52 1.33 9.14 -7.06
C ILE A 52 1.57 7.66 -6.70
N GLY A 53 2.31 6.93 -7.54
CA GLY A 53 2.63 5.54 -7.27
C GLY A 53 3.56 5.36 -6.06
N SER A 54 4.47 6.31 -5.79
CA SER A 54 5.28 6.28 -4.57
C SER A 54 4.43 6.48 -3.31
N ILE A 55 3.44 7.38 -3.35
CA ILE A 55 2.53 7.62 -2.22
C ILE A 55 1.82 6.31 -1.86
N TRP A 56 1.18 5.69 -2.85
CA TRP A 56 0.42 4.44 -2.64
C TRP A 56 1.31 3.25 -2.30
N ALA A 57 2.52 3.15 -2.87
CA ALA A 57 3.47 2.12 -2.47
C ALA A 57 3.84 2.25 -0.99
N THR A 58 4.10 3.46 -0.50
CA THR A 58 4.43 3.68 0.91
C THR A 58 3.21 3.49 1.82
N SER A 59 2.04 4.01 1.46
CA SER A 59 0.81 3.84 2.25
C SER A 59 0.40 2.37 2.40
N THR A 60 0.45 1.60 1.31
CA THR A 60 0.08 0.18 1.34
C THR A 60 1.13 -0.67 2.04
N LEU A 61 2.41 -0.28 1.98
CA LEU A 61 3.46 -0.92 2.78
C LEU A 61 3.21 -0.71 4.27
N LEU A 62 2.92 0.53 4.69
CA LEU A 62 2.60 0.85 6.07
C LEU A 62 1.36 0.08 6.55
N LEU A 63 0.30 0.03 5.73
CA LEU A 63 -0.91 -0.71 6.07
C LEU A 63 -0.65 -2.23 6.17
N GLY A 64 0.24 -2.77 5.33
CA GLY A 64 0.69 -4.15 5.44
C GLY A 64 1.43 -4.41 6.76
N VAL A 65 2.32 -3.50 7.17
CA VAL A 65 3.03 -3.58 8.45
C VAL A 65 2.06 -3.46 9.63
N GLU A 66 1.11 -2.53 9.57
CA GLU A 66 0.06 -2.36 10.59
C GLU A 66 -0.82 -3.61 10.72
N SER A 67 -1.17 -4.23 9.59
CA SER A 67 -1.93 -5.49 9.58
C SER A 67 -1.18 -6.61 10.30
N LEU A 68 0.15 -6.68 10.17
CA LEU A 68 1.00 -7.65 10.87
C LEU A 68 1.21 -7.29 12.35
N ALA A 69 1.14 -6.00 12.70
CA ALA A 69 1.30 -5.55 14.08
C ALA A 69 0.15 -6.04 14.98
N TRP A 70 -1.06 -6.18 14.44
CA TRP A 70 -2.23 -6.62 15.21
C TRP A 70 -2.03 -8.01 15.84
N PRO A 71 -1.72 -9.08 15.10
CA PRO A 71 -1.51 -10.39 15.71
C PRO A 71 -0.31 -10.43 16.66
N ILE A 72 0.74 -9.65 16.39
CA ILE A 72 1.90 -9.54 17.30
C ILE A 72 1.45 -8.95 18.65
N MET A 73 0.63 -7.91 18.62
CA MET A 73 0.08 -7.29 19.83
C MET A 73 -0.80 -8.27 20.60
N GLN A 74 -1.64 -9.05 19.89
CA GLN A 74 -2.47 -10.06 20.54
C GLN A 74 -1.66 -11.20 21.16
N MET A 75 -0.55 -11.62 20.53
CA MET A 75 0.36 -12.60 21.14
C MET A 75 1.05 -12.03 22.39
N ALA A 76 1.40 -10.74 22.40
CA ALA A 76 1.97 -10.07 23.57
C ALA A 76 0.95 -9.95 24.72
N ASP A 77 -0.34 -9.76 24.41
CA ASP A 77 -1.40 -9.76 25.43
C ASP A 77 -1.66 -11.17 25.98
N LEU A 78 -1.60 -12.22 25.15
CA LEU A 78 -1.68 -13.61 25.61
C LEU A 78 -0.61 -13.96 26.63
N GLN A 79 0.63 -13.47 26.44
CA GLN A 79 1.71 -13.71 27.40
C GLN A 79 1.41 -13.15 28.79
N LYS A 80 0.50 -12.17 28.91
CA LYS A 80 0.08 -11.57 30.18
C LYS A 80 -1.06 -12.34 30.86
N LEU A 81 -1.80 -13.18 30.14
CA LEU A 81 -3.02 -13.86 30.61
C LEU A 81 -2.78 -15.20 31.34
N GLY A 82 -1.54 -15.67 31.40
CA GLY A 82 -1.18 -16.89 32.14
C GLY A 82 -1.31 -18.19 31.32
N PRO A 83 -1.14 -19.38 31.96
CA PRO A 83 -0.91 -20.65 31.27
C PRO A 83 -2.09 -21.22 30.47
N GLU A 84 -3.33 -20.78 30.74
CA GLU A 84 -4.55 -21.33 30.13
C GLU A 84 -5.51 -20.21 29.73
N PRO A 85 -5.29 -19.56 28.56
CA PRO A 85 -6.20 -18.54 28.07
C PRO A 85 -7.56 -19.16 27.71
N PRO A 86 -8.68 -18.48 27.98
CA PRO A 86 -10.02 -18.98 27.67
C PRO A 86 -10.21 -19.17 26.15
N LEU A 87 -11.06 -20.13 25.76
CA LEU A 87 -11.27 -20.51 24.34
C LEU A 87 -11.68 -19.32 23.46
N GLU A 88 -12.48 -18.40 24.01
CA GLU A 88 -12.94 -17.18 23.34
C GLU A 88 -11.78 -16.26 22.94
N GLU A 89 -10.76 -16.16 23.80
CA GLU A 89 -9.56 -15.39 23.48
C GLU A 89 -8.71 -16.11 22.44
N LEU A 90 -8.55 -17.42 22.56
CA LEU A 90 -7.82 -18.21 21.56
C LEU A 90 -8.42 -18.04 20.16
N GLU A 91 -9.75 -18.10 20.03
CA GLU A 91 -10.46 -17.86 18.77
C GLU A 91 -10.24 -16.44 18.24
N ARG A 92 -10.29 -15.44 19.13
CA ARG A 92 -10.03 -14.03 18.78
C ARG A 92 -8.59 -13.83 18.27
N ILE A 93 -7.59 -14.40 18.93
CA ILE A 93 -6.20 -14.33 18.49
C ILE A 93 -6.02 -15.04 17.16
N PHE A 94 -6.57 -16.25 17.00
CA PHE A 94 -6.49 -16.98 15.73
C PHE A 94 -7.09 -16.17 14.58
N THR A 95 -8.25 -15.55 14.81
CA THR A 95 -8.91 -14.67 13.85
C THR A 95 -8.04 -13.44 13.54
N ALA A 96 -7.47 -12.79 14.56
CA ALA A 96 -6.57 -11.66 14.38
C ALA A 96 -5.30 -12.04 13.60
N VAL A 97 -4.75 -13.22 13.82
CA VAL A 97 -3.60 -13.77 13.07
C VAL A 97 -3.98 -14.05 11.63
N LEU A 98 -5.12 -14.69 11.36
CA LEU A 98 -5.57 -14.94 10.00
C LEU A 98 -5.78 -13.64 9.22
N PHE A 99 -6.56 -12.70 9.76
CA PHE A 99 -6.83 -11.43 9.09
C PHE A 99 -5.56 -10.58 8.97
N GLY A 100 -4.79 -10.46 10.05
CA GLY A 100 -3.58 -9.64 10.09
C GLY A 100 -2.49 -10.16 9.16
N LEU A 101 -2.22 -11.47 9.16
CA LEU A 101 -1.22 -12.09 8.28
C LEU A 101 -1.65 -12.07 6.81
N PHE A 102 -2.90 -12.46 6.53
CA PHE A 102 -3.41 -12.46 5.15
C PHE A 102 -3.44 -11.05 4.55
N SER A 103 -4.01 -10.09 5.29
CA SER A 103 -4.03 -8.68 4.91
C SER A 103 -2.60 -8.14 4.77
N GLY A 104 -1.72 -8.41 5.75
CA GLY A 104 -0.34 -7.95 5.74
C GLY A 104 0.44 -8.39 4.51
N VAL A 105 0.40 -9.68 4.18
CA VAL A 105 1.06 -10.23 2.99
C VAL A 105 0.45 -9.67 1.71
N PHE A 106 -0.89 -9.54 1.65
CA PHE A 106 -1.59 -8.96 0.51
C PHE A 106 -1.13 -7.52 0.23
N TRP A 107 -1.15 -6.66 1.25
CA TRP A 107 -0.78 -5.25 1.11
C TRP A 107 0.71 -5.05 0.85
N MET A 108 1.59 -5.86 1.47
CA MET A 108 3.02 -5.83 1.15
C MET A 108 3.29 -6.24 -0.30
N THR A 109 2.62 -7.29 -0.79
CA THR A 109 2.77 -7.74 -2.19
C THR A 109 2.27 -6.67 -3.16
N PHE A 110 1.13 -6.05 -2.84
CA PHE A 110 0.57 -4.95 -3.61
C PHE A 110 1.49 -3.72 -3.63
N ALA A 111 2.03 -3.33 -2.48
CA ALA A 111 3.01 -2.26 -2.34
C ALA A 111 4.25 -2.52 -3.21
N TYR A 112 4.78 -3.74 -3.17
CA TYR A 112 5.90 -4.15 -4.01
C TYR A 112 5.56 -4.09 -5.50
N GLY A 113 4.35 -4.51 -5.89
CA GLY A 113 3.87 -4.41 -7.27
C GLY A 113 3.82 -2.97 -7.78
N ILE A 114 3.30 -2.04 -6.98
CA ILE A 114 3.27 -0.61 -7.31
C ILE A 114 4.70 -0.05 -7.40
N PHE A 115 5.54 -0.35 -6.40
CA PHE A 115 6.93 0.12 -6.36
C PHE A 115 7.77 -0.37 -7.54
N LYS A 116 7.58 -1.63 -7.94
CA LYS A 116 8.23 -2.20 -9.12
C LYS A 116 7.75 -1.49 -10.39
N ARG A 117 6.45 -1.19 -10.51
CA ARG A 117 5.89 -0.48 -11.66
C ARG A 117 6.41 0.96 -11.76
N THR A 118 6.52 1.67 -10.64
CA THR A 118 7.03 3.04 -10.63
C THR A 118 8.51 3.12 -11.00
N ARG A 119 9.35 2.21 -10.48
CA ARG A 119 10.78 2.13 -10.85
C ARG A 119 11.03 1.57 -12.25
N GLY A 120 10.16 0.70 -12.76
CA GLY A 120 10.26 0.17 -14.12
C GLY A 120 10.10 1.23 -15.21
N THR A 121 9.52 2.39 -14.89
CA THR A 121 9.46 3.56 -15.78
C THR A 121 10.80 4.29 -15.92
N ASP A 122 11.70 4.16 -14.94
CA ASP A 122 13.04 4.77 -14.94
C ASP A 122 14.14 3.82 -15.43
N SER A 123 13.79 2.57 -15.80
CA SER A 123 14.73 1.68 -16.45
C SER A 123 15.01 2.17 -17.87
N PRO A 124 16.28 2.45 -18.24
CA PRO A 124 16.62 2.78 -19.61
C PRO A 124 16.29 1.57 -20.50
N THR A 125 15.48 1.83 -21.52
CA THR A 125 15.23 1.02 -22.72
C THR A 125 15.73 -0.43 -22.65
N ALA A 126 14.85 -1.37 -22.29
CA ALA A 126 14.98 -2.73 -22.80
C ALA A 126 14.92 -2.65 -24.34
N PRO A 127 15.81 -3.35 -25.07
CA PRO A 127 15.89 -3.25 -26.52
C PRO A 127 14.54 -3.62 -27.12
N SER A 128 14.15 -2.88 -28.16
CA SER A 128 12.93 -3.07 -28.93
C SER A 128 12.69 -4.55 -29.24
N THR A 129 11.83 -5.21 -28.46
CA THR A 129 11.16 -6.41 -28.91
C THR A 129 10.26 -5.96 -30.05
N THR A 130 10.76 -6.10 -31.28
CA THR A 130 9.99 -5.98 -32.51
C THR A 130 8.80 -6.93 -32.41
N ILE A 131 7.66 -6.40 -31.97
CA ILE A 131 6.37 -7.04 -32.17
C ILE A 131 6.25 -7.22 -33.69
N PRO A 132 6.14 -8.46 -34.21
CA PRO A 132 6.02 -8.66 -35.65
C PRO A 132 4.73 -7.98 -36.11
N LYS A 133 4.88 -6.92 -36.93
CA LYS A 133 3.76 -6.20 -37.53
C LYS A 133 2.85 -7.19 -38.24
N THR A 134 1.59 -7.25 -37.84
CA THR A 134 0.56 -8.06 -38.49
C THR A 134 0.45 -7.65 -39.96
N LYS A 135 0.21 -8.62 -40.86
CA LYS A 135 0.19 -8.46 -42.34
C LYS A 135 -0.55 -7.21 -42.85
N ASN A 136 -1.58 -6.75 -42.13
CA ASN A 136 -2.36 -5.56 -42.47
C ASN A 136 -1.54 -4.24 -42.41
N GLN A 137 -0.59 -4.10 -41.49
CA GLN A 137 0.23 -2.88 -41.39
C GLN A 137 1.27 -2.77 -42.51
N LYS A 138 1.75 -3.91 -43.04
CA LYS A 138 2.72 -3.94 -44.16
C LYS A 138 2.04 -3.54 -45.49
N LYS A 139 0.75 -3.85 -45.66
CA LYS A 139 -0.02 -3.49 -46.86
C LYS A 139 -0.37 -1.99 -46.92
N GLN A 140 -0.60 -1.34 -45.78
CA GLN A 140 -0.83 0.11 -45.72
C GLN A 140 0.43 0.93 -45.99
N ALA A 141 1.59 0.49 -45.49
CA ALA A 141 2.86 1.19 -45.75
C ALA A 141 3.24 1.18 -47.24
N ARG A 142 2.94 0.08 -47.96
CA ARG A 142 3.25 -0.04 -49.39
C ARG A 142 2.32 0.76 -50.31
N ARG A 143 1.15 1.20 -49.81
CA ARG A 143 0.19 2.05 -50.55
C ARG A 143 0.46 3.55 -50.42
N LYS A 144 1.28 3.98 -49.45
CA LYS A 144 1.63 5.40 -49.25
C LYS A 144 2.94 5.82 -49.93
N SER A 145 3.62 4.89 -50.61
CA SER A 145 4.92 5.12 -51.25
C SER A 145 4.89 4.88 -52.77
N GLY A 146 3.70 4.88 -53.37
CA GLY A 146 3.49 4.79 -54.81
C GLY A 146 2.59 5.91 -55.29
#